data_AF-A0A965B796-F1
#
_entry.id   AF-A0A965B796-F1
#
_cell.length_a   1.000
_cell.length_b   1.000
_cell.length_c   1.000
_cell.angle_alpha   90.00
_cell.angle_beta   90.00
_cell.angle_gamma   90.00
#
_symmetry.space_group_name_H-M   'P 1'
#
loop_
_entity.id
_entity.type
_entity.pdbx_description
1 polymer ?
#
loop_
_entity_poly.entity_id
_entity_poly.type
_entity_poly.pdbx_seq_one_letter_code
_entity_poly.pdbx_strand_id
1 'polypeptide(L)'
;MSSAIDEIGELCERMYRTGSLLVRGTPTIAGWVLGWLAAEFAPHVLTGHALSAVPSPLERMACGLAVQKADSALEGALRETFGDSYADAVHHPLEPYTARQPKLGGVVDAMRHRRRYSAETTDISYGPGGRTHLLDIWRRPDLPSGLRAPVLIQIPGGGWSINHKRGQAYPLMSRMVELGWICVSINYSRSPRNAWPAHIIDVKRAIAWVRDNIAEYGGDPNFIAVTGGSAGGHLCSLAALSAGEPELQPGFEDADTSVQAAVPHYGLYDLTNREAMHELTVPLLETMVMRASFSDNRELFEQASPI
;
A
#
# COMPACT_ATOMS: atom_id res chain seq x y z
N MET A 1 21.15 1.61 -49.43
CA MET A 1 19.77 1.82 -48.94
C MET A 1 19.71 1.25 -47.54
N SER A 2 19.94 2.10 -46.53
CA SER A 2 19.72 1.72 -45.13
C SER A 2 18.23 1.50 -44.96
N SER A 3 17.82 0.39 -44.36
CA SER A 3 16.39 0.08 -44.25
C SER A 3 15.75 1.03 -43.22
N ALA A 4 14.48 1.38 -43.39
CA ALA A 4 13.73 2.17 -42.41
C ALA A 4 13.76 1.55 -40.99
N ILE A 5 14.11 0.26 -40.88
CA ILE A 5 14.30 -0.47 -39.62
C ILE A 5 15.60 -0.03 -38.93
N ASP A 6 16.66 0.26 -39.67
CA ASP A 6 17.94 0.72 -39.11
C ASP A 6 17.81 2.16 -38.57
N GLU A 7 17.05 3.03 -39.24
CA GLU A 7 16.74 4.38 -38.75
C GLU A 7 15.85 4.36 -37.50
N ILE A 8 14.85 3.47 -37.43
CA ILE A 8 14.01 3.29 -36.24
C ILE A 8 14.83 2.67 -35.09
N GLY A 9 15.72 1.71 -35.39
CA GLY A 9 16.63 1.11 -34.43
C GLY A 9 17.55 2.14 -33.78
N GLU A 10 18.18 3.01 -34.59
CA GLU A 10 19.01 4.09 -34.05
C GLU A 10 18.19 5.15 -33.29
N LEU A 11 16.94 5.42 -33.69
CA LEU A 11 16.05 6.34 -32.98
C LEU A 11 15.64 5.78 -31.61
N CYS A 12 15.33 4.48 -31.53
CA CYS A 12 15.04 3.78 -30.29
C CYS A 12 16.28 3.71 -29.38
N GLU A 13 17.47 3.46 -29.93
CA GLU A 13 18.71 3.43 -29.15
C GLU A 13 19.09 4.83 -28.63
N ARG A 14 18.85 5.89 -29.43
CA ARG A 14 18.99 7.29 -28.98
C ARG A 14 17.94 7.68 -27.95
N MET A 15 16.69 7.24 -28.06
CA MET A 15 15.65 7.43 -27.03
C MET A 15 15.98 6.67 -25.75
N TYR A 16 16.51 5.45 -25.84
CA TYR A 16 16.89 4.64 -24.69
C TYR A 16 18.12 5.23 -23.96
N ARG A 17 19.14 5.70 -24.70
CA ARG A 17 20.29 6.40 -24.12
C ARG A 17 19.90 7.75 -23.51
N THR A 18 19.03 8.52 -24.16
CA THR A 18 18.47 9.79 -23.63
C THR A 18 17.56 9.55 -22.42
N GLY A 19 16.78 8.48 -22.41
CA GLY A 19 15.98 8.01 -21.28
C GLY A 19 16.84 7.54 -20.11
N SER A 20 17.95 6.83 -20.38
CA SER A 20 18.90 6.41 -19.35
C SER A 20 19.68 7.58 -18.72
N LEU A 21 19.86 8.68 -19.47
CA LEU A 21 20.42 9.93 -18.98
C LEU A 21 19.41 10.72 -18.12
N LEU A 22 18.12 10.65 -18.44
CA LEU A 22 17.04 11.16 -17.57
C LEU A 22 16.98 10.36 -16.26
N VAL A 23 17.11 9.03 -16.31
CA VAL A 23 17.06 8.14 -15.13
C VAL A 23 18.22 8.36 -14.15
N ARG A 24 19.36 8.90 -14.58
CA ARG A 24 20.54 9.11 -13.72
C ARG A 24 20.62 10.48 -13.03
N GLY A 25 19.60 11.33 -13.14
CA GLY A 25 19.65 12.66 -12.52
C GLY A 25 18.33 13.33 -12.19
N THR A 26 17.18 12.65 -12.31
CA THR A 26 15.90 13.35 -12.17
C THR A 26 15.36 13.43 -10.73
N PRO A 27 14.81 14.60 -10.33
CA PRO A 27 14.07 14.80 -9.08
C PRO A 27 12.81 13.93 -8.95
N THR A 28 12.48 13.11 -9.96
CA THR A 28 11.42 12.09 -9.92
C THR A 28 11.74 10.94 -8.98
N ILE A 29 13.00 10.50 -8.84
CA ILE A 29 13.36 9.46 -7.85
C ILE A 29 13.34 10.04 -6.43
N ALA A 30 13.84 11.27 -6.25
CA ALA A 30 13.76 11.96 -4.96
C ALA A 30 12.30 12.26 -4.58
N GLY A 31 11.46 12.69 -5.52
CA GLY A 31 10.02 12.88 -5.35
C GLY A 31 9.27 11.57 -5.13
N TRP A 32 9.68 10.49 -5.80
CA TRP A 32 9.21 9.13 -5.56
C TRP A 32 9.52 8.72 -4.11
N VAL A 33 10.77 8.84 -3.66
CA VAL A 33 11.16 8.51 -2.27
C VAL A 33 10.45 9.41 -1.24
N LEU A 34 10.48 10.73 -1.43
CA LEU A 34 9.93 11.69 -0.47
C LEU A 34 8.41 11.61 -0.38
N GLY A 35 7.74 11.46 -1.52
CA GLY A 35 6.30 11.35 -1.59
C GLY A 35 5.78 10.02 -1.05
N TRP A 36 6.46 8.94 -1.41
CA TRP A 36 6.10 7.61 -0.96
C TRP A 36 6.32 7.43 0.56
N LEU A 37 7.36 8.04 1.14
CA LEU A 37 7.57 8.09 2.59
C LEU A 37 6.54 8.96 3.33
N ALA A 38 6.03 10.01 2.67
CA ALA A 38 5.14 10.98 3.31
C ALA A 38 3.66 10.63 3.20
N ALA A 39 3.19 9.98 2.12
CA ALA A 39 1.75 10.03 1.85
C ALA A 39 1.13 8.74 1.28
N GLU A 40 1.89 7.65 1.10
CA GLU A 40 1.38 6.41 0.46
C GLU A 40 0.54 6.69 -0.80
N PHE A 41 1.00 7.60 -1.67
CA PHE A 41 0.37 7.82 -2.97
C PHE A 41 1.21 7.21 -4.09
N ALA A 42 0.53 6.77 -5.16
CA ALA A 42 1.15 6.24 -6.36
C ALA A 42 2.16 7.25 -6.96
N PRO A 43 3.20 6.78 -7.65
CA PRO A 43 4.21 7.61 -8.31
C PRO A 43 3.62 8.75 -9.15
N HIS A 44 2.49 8.52 -9.83
CA HIS A 44 1.85 9.48 -10.72
C HIS A 44 1.20 10.66 -9.98
N VAL A 45 0.68 10.46 -8.78
CA VAL A 45 0.02 11.52 -7.98
C VAL A 45 1.05 12.46 -7.36
N LEU A 46 2.18 11.92 -6.90
CA LEU A 46 3.29 12.69 -6.34
C LEU A 46 4.23 13.27 -7.39
N THR A 47 4.46 12.57 -8.50
CA THR A 47 5.16 13.16 -9.65
C THR A 47 4.31 14.27 -10.26
N GLY A 48 2.97 14.13 -10.29
CA GLY A 48 2.07 15.24 -10.59
C GLY A 48 2.22 16.42 -9.63
N HIS A 49 2.35 16.17 -8.32
CA HIS A 49 2.57 17.23 -7.33
C HIS A 49 3.98 17.86 -7.35
N ALA A 50 5.03 17.08 -7.59
CA ALA A 50 6.41 17.58 -7.69
C ALA A 50 6.68 18.26 -9.04
N LEU A 51 6.09 17.76 -10.14
CA LEU A 51 6.06 18.46 -11.43
C LEU A 51 5.17 19.71 -11.35
N SER A 52 4.12 19.75 -10.54
CA SER A 52 3.36 21.00 -10.31
C SER A 52 4.20 22.12 -9.66
N ALA A 53 5.36 21.78 -9.06
CA ALA A 53 6.34 22.75 -8.57
C ALA A 53 7.25 23.32 -9.66
N VAL A 54 7.30 22.70 -10.86
CA VAL A 54 7.82 23.31 -12.10
C VAL A 54 6.61 23.85 -12.87
N PRO A 55 6.37 25.16 -12.92
CA PRO A 55 5.07 25.70 -13.30
C PRO A 55 4.83 25.58 -14.81
N SER A 56 4.40 24.41 -15.29
CA SER A 56 3.83 24.24 -16.62
C SER A 56 2.29 24.35 -16.55
N PRO A 57 1.67 25.30 -17.26
CA PRO A 57 0.20 25.39 -17.34
C PRO A 57 -0.46 24.12 -17.89
N LEU A 58 0.22 23.43 -18.82
CA LEU A 58 -0.27 22.20 -19.45
C LEU A 58 -0.29 21.01 -18.48
N GLU A 59 0.73 20.87 -17.63
CA GLU A 59 0.78 19.78 -16.64
C GLU A 59 -0.25 19.98 -15.52
N ARG A 60 -0.46 21.23 -15.08
CA ARG A 60 -1.54 21.54 -14.13
C ARG A 60 -2.92 21.21 -14.69
N MET A 61 -3.14 21.51 -15.97
CA MET A 61 -4.40 21.18 -16.65
C MET A 61 -4.57 19.66 -16.80
N ALA A 62 -3.52 18.95 -17.22
CA ALA A 62 -3.55 17.50 -17.37
C ALA A 62 -3.76 16.79 -16.01
N CYS A 63 -3.07 17.22 -14.96
CA CYS A 63 -3.24 16.70 -13.61
C CYS A 63 -4.65 17.02 -13.08
N GLY A 64 -5.17 18.23 -13.34
CA GLY A 64 -6.54 18.61 -12.99
C GLY A 64 -7.59 17.74 -13.68
N LEU A 65 -7.43 17.47 -14.98
CA LEU A 65 -8.31 16.57 -15.73
C LEU A 65 -8.24 15.13 -15.22
N ALA A 66 -7.05 14.64 -14.88
CA ALA A 66 -6.86 13.30 -14.32
C ALA A 66 -7.53 13.17 -12.95
N VAL A 67 -7.38 14.17 -12.08
CA VAL A 67 -8.06 14.22 -10.77
C VAL A 67 -9.58 14.27 -10.95
N GLN A 68 -10.10 15.13 -11.83
CA GLN A 68 -11.53 15.21 -12.10
C GLN A 68 -12.11 13.88 -12.61
N LYS A 69 -11.36 13.18 -13.47
CA LYS A 69 -11.77 11.87 -13.98
C LYS A 69 -11.77 10.80 -12.88
N ALA A 70 -10.75 10.82 -12.01
CA ALA A 70 -10.69 9.92 -10.85
C ALA A 70 -11.82 10.21 -9.85
N ASP A 71 -12.08 11.48 -9.53
CA ASP A 71 -13.19 11.90 -8.68
C ASP A 71 -14.53 11.46 -9.27
N SER A 72 -14.75 11.65 -10.57
CA SER A 72 -15.99 11.24 -11.23
C SER A 72 -16.20 9.72 -11.17
N ALA A 73 -15.13 8.94 -11.37
CA ALA A 73 -15.20 7.49 -11.29
C ALA A 73 -15.47 7.00 -9.85
N LEU A 74 -14.78 7.60 -8.86
CA LEU A 74 -14.97 7.31 -7.45
C LEU A 74 -16.38 7.70 -6.99
N GLU A 75 -16.83 8.92 -7.30
CA GLU A 75 -18.16 9.41 -6.97
C GLU A 75 -19.24 8.55 -7.63
N GLY A 76 -19.06 8.15 -8.89
CA GLY A 76 -19.97 7.21 -9.57
C GLY A 76 -20.09 5.89 -8.82
N ALA A 77 -18.97 5.26 -8.45
CA ALA A 77 -18.96 4.02 -7.69
C ALA A 77 -19.58 4.18 -6.28
N LEU A 78 -19.31 5.30 -5.60
CA LEU A 78 -19.88 5.59 -4.29
C LEU A 78 -21.40 5.79 -4.36
N ARG A 79 -21.90 6.50 -5.36
CA ARG A 79 -23.35 6.67 -5.59
C ARG A 79 -24.03 5.36 -5.97
N GLU A 80 -23.41 4.55 -6.80
CA GLU A 80 -23.93 3.24 -7.17
C GLU A 80 -24.03 2.31 -5.95
N THR A 81 -23.01 2.32 -5.08
CA THR A 81 -22.93 1.43 -3.92
C THR A 81 -23.77 1.91 -2.74
N PHE A 82 -23.76 3.22 -2.46
CA PHE A 82 -24.30 3.81 -1.23
C PHE A 82 -25.45 4.81 -1.47
N GLY A 83 -25.85 5.03 -2.73
CA GLY A 83 -26.90 5.97 -3.13
C GLY A 83 -26.42 7.42 -3.31
N ASP A 84 -27.27 8.27 -3.90
CA ASP A 84 -26.95 9.67 -4.17
C ASP A 84 -26.67 10.51 -2.90
N SER A 85 -27.20 10.08 -1.75
CA SER A 85 -26.99 10.73 -0.45
C SER A 85 -25.80 10.16 0.32
N TYR A 86 -24.88 9.39 -0.31
CA TYR A 86 -23.74 8.79 0.40
C TYR A 86 -22.91 9.83 1.16
N ALA A 87 -22.77 11.03 0.60
CA ALA A 87 -21.98 12.11 1.18
C ALA A 87 -22.56 12.59 2.53
N ASP A 88 -23.89 12.55 2.69
CA ASP A 88 -24.56 12.91 3.93
C ASP A 88 -24.30 11.87 5.03
N ALA A 89 -23.96 10.63 4.66
CA ALA A 89 -23.57 9.59 5.60
C ALA A 89 -22.08 9.64 5.98
N VAL A 90 -21.26 10.42 5.27
CA VAL A 90 -19.82 10.57 5.53
C VAL A 90 -19.58 11.82 6.37
N HIS A 91 -19.42 11.63 7.68
CA HIS A 91 -19.02 12.70 8.59
C HIS A 91 -17.60 12.48 9.11
N HIS A 92 -16.74 13.47 8.93
CA HIS A 92 -15.41 13.45 9.52
C HIS A 92 -15.53 13.63 11.05
N PRO A 93 -15.06 12.68 11.87
CA PRO A 93 -15.34 12.64 13.31
C PRO A 93 -14.67 13.75 14.15
N LEU A 94 -13.72 14.51 13.58
CA LEU A 94 -13.10 15.67 14.24
C LEU A 94 -13.30 16.93 13.41
N GLU A 95 -14.26 17.77 13.81
CA GLU A 95 -14.54 19.12 13.28
C GLU A 95 -14.61 19.23 11.73
N PRO A 96 -14.96 20.39 11.14
CA PRO A 96 -14.86 20.55 9.69
C PRO A 96 -13.39 20.34 9.29
N TYR A 97 -13.11 19.25 8.57
CA TYR A 97 -11.79 18.99 8.01
C TYR A 97 -11.40 20.17 7.12
N THR A 98 -10.51 21.03 7.62
CA THR A 98 -9.81 22.01 6.80
C THR A 98 -8.57 21.32 6.27
N ALA A 99 -8.51 21.08 4.95
CA ALA A 99 -7.34 20.54 4.29
C ALA A 99 -6.12 21.40 4.64
N ARG A 100 -5.31 20.96 5.61
CA ARG A 100 -4.08 21.66 5.97
C ARG A 100 -3.11 21.48 4.83
N GLN A 101 -2.62 22.58 4.26
CA GLN A 101 -1.58 22.51 3.25
C GLN A 101 -0.37 21.72 3.79
N PRO A 102 0.19 20.77 3.03
CA PRO A 102 1.36 20.02 3.45
C PRO A 102 2.53 20.98 3.67
N LYS A 103 2.96 21.14 4.92
CA LYS A 103 4.16 21.89 5.29
C LYS A 103 5.32 20.91 5.41
N LEU A 104 6.54 21.30 5.00
CA LEU A 104 7.75 20.48 5.18
C LEU A 104 7.94 20.00 6.63
N GLY A 105 7.52 20.79 7.62
CA GLY A 105 7.53 20.40 9.03
C GLY A 105 6.67 19.16 9.34
N GLY A 106 5.59 18.93 8.60
CA GLY A 106 4.70 17.78 8.79
C GLY A 106 5.37 16.43 8.50
N VAL A 107 6.37 16.38 7.61
CA VAL A 107 7.15 15.15 7.36
C VAL A 107 8.10 14.86 8.53
N VAL A 108 8.71 15.90 9.10
CA VAL A 108 9.56 15.76 10.30
C VAL A 108 8.70 15.35 11.51
N ASP A 109 7.51 15.94 11.65
CA ASP A 109 6.56 15.55 12.69
C ASP A 109 6.04 14.12 12.49
N ALA A 110 5.83 13.68 11.24
CA ALA A 110 5.52 12.28 10.91
C ALA A 110 6.59 11.30 11.41
N MET A 111 7.87 11.64 11.23
CA MET A 111 8.96 10.83 11.76
C MET A 111 9.01 10.82 13.30
N ARG A 112 8.58 11.92 13.95
CA ARG A 112 8.46 12.00 15.41
C ARG A 112 7.27 11.19 15.93
N HIS A 113 6.19 11.06 15.17
CA HIS A 113 5.00 10.30 15.58
C HIS A 113 5.31 8.84 15.88
N ARG A 114 6.23 8.18 15.15
CA ARG A 114 6.66 6.82 15.51
C ARG A 114 7.21 6.76 16.93
N ARG A 115 8.13 7.68 17.28
CA ARG A 115 8.69 7.75 18.64
C ARG A 115 7.62 8.07 19.68
N ARG A 116 6.56 8.76 19.30
CA ARG A 116 5.47 9.11 20.21
C ARG A 116 4.49 7.96 20.44
N TYR A 117 4.13 7.23 19.39
CA TYR A 117 3.01 6.28 19.41
C TYR A 117 3.41 4.81 19.45
N SER A 118 4.67 4.46 19.11
CA SER A 118 5.12 3.07 19.06
C SER A 118 6.42 2.79 19.84
N ALA A 119 6.86 3.71 20.70
CA ALA A 119 8.17 3.60 21.36
C ALA A 119 8.30 2.35 22.25
N GLU A 120 7.23 1.95 22.91
CA GLU A 120 7.21 0.83 23.86
C GLU A 120 6.71 -0.48 23.23
N THR A 121 6.19 -0.41 22.00
CA THR A 121 5.46 -1.49 21.33
C THR A 121 6.04 -1.72 19.93
N THR A 122 7.34 -1.97 19.88
CA THR A 122 8.09 -2.15 18.63
C THR A 122 8.74 -3.54 18.55
N ASP A 123 8.90 -4.05 17.33
CA ASP A 123 9.56 -5.32 17.05
C ASP A 123 8.91 -6.52 17.79
N ILE A 124 7.57 -6.50 17.91
CA ILE A 124 6.79 -7.61 18.49
C ILE A 124 6.69 -8.72 17.45
N SER A 125 6.99 -9.96 17.85
CA SER A 125 6.92 -11.12 16.97
C SER A 125 5.49 -11.61 16.83
N TYR A 126 5.04 -11.82 15.60
CA TYR A 126 3.74 -12.45 15.29
C TYR A 126 3.88 -13.88 14.73
N GLY A 127 5.11 -14.41 14.62
CA GLY A 127 5.31 -15.77 14.14
C GLY A 127 6.78 -16.17 13.96
N PRO A 128 7.06 -17.33 13.34
CA PRO A 128 8.39 -17.96 13.36
C PRO A 128 9.41 -17.38 12.37
N GLY A 129 9.03 -16.49 11.45
CA GLY A 129 9.91 -15.93 10.41
C GLY A 129 10.97 -14.94 10.90
N GLY A 130 11.16 -14.81 12.21
CA GLY A 130 12.11 -13.88 12.80
C GLY A 130 11.81 -12.45 12.36
N ARG A 131 12.77 -11.81 11.66
CA ARG A 131 12.64 -10.39 11.28
C ARG A 131 11.52 -10.09 10.29
N THR A 132 11.09 -11.06 9.49
CA THR A 132 9.94 -10.89 8.58
C THR A 132 8.63 -10.93 9.34
N HIS A 133 8.58 -11.60 10.50
CA HIS A 133 7.38 -11.71 11.33
C HIS A 133 7.36 -10.73 12.50
N LEU A 134 7.76 -9.48 12.26
CA LEU A 134 7.74 -8.43 13.27
C LEU A 134 6.68 -7.37 12.94
N LEU A 135 6.03 -6.84 13.97
CA LEU A 135 5.11 -5.71 13.88
C LEU A 135 5.44 -4.61 14.91
N ASP A 136 4.97 -3.39 14.65
CA ASP A 136 4.97 -2.25 15.57
C ASP A 136 3.51 -1.86 15.82
N ILE A 137 3.12 -1.65 17.09
CA ILE A 137 1.78 -1.17 17.46
C ILE A 137 1.87 0.32 17.76
N TRP A 138 1.01 1.11 17.13
CA TRP A 138 0.89 2.55 17.28
C TRP A 138 -0.37 2.85 18.07
N ARG A 139 -0.21 3.46 19.23
CA ARG A 139 -1.31 3.84 20.11
C ARG A 139 -1.01 5.12 20.85
N ARG A 140 -2.07 5.77 21.35
CA ARG A 140 -1.93 6.89 22.28
C ARG A 140 -1.42 6.38 23.64
N PRO A 141 -0.45 7.06 24.28
CA PRO A 141 0.02 6.68 25.61
C PRO A 141 -1.04 6.93 26.69
N ASP A 142 -1.98 7.83 26.44
CA ASP A 142 -3.08 8.21 27.33
C ASP A 142 -4.40 7.49 27.00
N LEU A 143 -4.35 6.37 26.26
CA LEU A 143 -5.54 5.57 25.96
C LEU A 143 -6.15 5.05 27.29
N PRO A 144 -7.46 5.24 27.54
CA PRO A 144 -8.09 4.73 28.75
C PRO A 144 -7.94 3.21 28.88
N SER A 145 -7.65 2.74 30.09
CA SER A 145 -7.61 1.31 30.38
C SER A 145 -8.99 0.68 30.11
N GLY A 146 -9.00 -0.47 29.43
CA GLY A 146 -10.23 -1.18 29.05
C GLY A 146 -10.96 -0.64 27.82
N LEU A 147 -10.47 0.42 27.17
CA LEU A 147 -10.99 0.83 25.86
C LEU A 147 -10.73 -0.29 24.84
N ARG A 148 -11.70 -0.54 23.97
CA ARG A 148 -11.58 -1.39 22.78
C ARG A 148 -11.65 -0.53 21.53
N ALA A 149 -10.48 -0.06 21.11
CA ALA A 149 -10.35 0.81 19.95
C ALA A 149 -10.35 0.01 18.63
N PRO A 150 -10.98 0.49 17.57
CA PRO A 150 -10.87 -0.13 16.25
C PRO A 150 -9.40 -0.21 15.80
N VAL A 151 -9.05 -1.29 15.12
CA VAL A 151 -7.67 -1.61 14.73
C VAL A 151 -7.48 -1.43 13.23
N LEU A 152 -6.39 -0.76 12.82
CA LEU A 152 -5.97 -0.63 11.42
C LEU A 152 -4.61 -1.30 11.22
N ILE A 153 -4.56 -2.37 10.42
CA ILE A 153 -3.31 -3.02 10.03
C ILE A 153 -2.80 -2.39 8.73
N GLN A 154 -1.58 -1.86 8.76
CA GLN A 154 -0.86 -1.29 7.63
C GLN A 154 0.08 -2.32 7.03
N ILE A 155 -0.10 -2.60 5.74
CA ILE A 155 0.70 -3.53 4.95
C ILE A 155 1.62 -2.71 4.03
N PRO A 156 2.94 -2.74 4.23
CA PRO A 156 3.85 -1.92 3.44
C PRO A 156 3.89 -2.34 1.97
N GLY A 157 3.85 -1.35 1.08
CA GLY A 157 4.14 -1.52 -0.33
C GLY A 157 5.64 -1.69 -0.60
N GLY A 158 5.99 -1.97 -1.85
CA GLY A 158 7.39 -2.16 -2.25
C GLY A 158 7.64 -3.30 -3.23
N GLY A 159 6.73 -3.54 -4.18
CA GLY A 159 6.89 -4.61 -5.17
C GLY A 159 7.24 -5.97 -4.55
N TRP A 160 6.64 -6.29 -3.38
CA TRP A 160 6.85 -7.52 -2.60
C TRP A 160 8.30 -7.78 -2.15
N SER A 161 9.23 -6.88 -2.47
CA SER A 161 10.68 -7.13 -2.39
C SER A 161 11.39 -6.12 -1.51
N ILE A 162 10.91 -4.88 -1.49
CA ILE A 162 11.52 -3.77 -0.75
C ILE A 162 10.60 -3.27 0.37
N ASN A 163 11.21 -2.52 1.29
CA ASN A 163 10.55 -1.84 2.42
C ASN A 163 10.12 -2.73 3.58
N HIS A 164 9.70 -2.09 4.67
CA HIS A 164 9.40 -2.72 5.95
C HIS A 164 8.33 -1.92 6.68
N LYS A 165 7.92 -2.39 7.86
CA LYS A 165 6.90 -1.78 8.73
C LYS A 165 7.14 -0.33 9.16
N ARG A 166 8.24 0.30 8.71
CA ARG A 166 8.65 1.67 9.07
C ARG A 166 8.82 2.50 7.80
N GLY A 167 8.40 3.76 7.89
CA GLY A 167 8.57 4.79 6.86
C GLY A 167 7.37 4.99 5.93
N GLN A 168 6.38 4.08 5.93
CA GLN A 168 5.15 4.21 5.16
C GLN A 168 3.96 4.45 6.08
N ALA A 169 2.92 5.12 5.55
CA ALA A 169 1.66 5.43 6.23
C ALA A 169 1.76 6.25 7.52
N TYR A 170 2.91 6.84 7.85
CA TYR A 170 3.06 7.52 9.13
C TYR A 170 2.01 8.63 9.33
N PRO A 171 1.72 9.51 8.37
CA PRO A 171 0.65 10.49 8.55
C PRO A 171 -0.74 9.88 8.70
N LEU A 172 -1.06 8.84 7.92
CA LEU A 172 -2.32 8.10 8.05
C LEU A 172 -2.45 7.49 9.45
N MET A 173 -1.49 6.65 9.85
CA MET A 173 -1.51 5.99 11.16
C MET A 173 -1.50 6.99 12.31
N SER A 174 -0.72 8.08 12.22
CA SER A 174 -0.71 9.13 13.24
C SER A 174 -2.07 9.78 13.38
N ARG A 175 -2.74 10.06 12.26
CA ARG A 175 -4.09 10.63 12.28
C ARG A 175 -5.12 9.65 12.83
N MET A 176 -5.05 8.39 12.46
CA MET A 176 -5.94 7.34 12.97
C MET A 176 -5.74 7.15 14.48
N VAL A 177 -4.50 7.18 14.96
CA VAL A 177 -4.20 7.12 16.40
C VAL A 177 -4.75 8.34 17.16
N GLU A 178 -4.66 9.55 16.58
CA GLU A 178 -5.30 10.74 17.15
C GLU A 178 -6.84 10.62 17.20
N LEU A 179 -7.42 9.94 16.22
CA LEU A 179 -8.85 9.60 16.16
C LEU A 179 -9.26 8.48 17.12
N GLY A 180 -8.33 7.94 17.91
CA GLY A 180 -8.60 6.90 18.90
C GLY A 180 -8.52 5.48 18.36
N TRP A 181 -7.98 5.27 17.16
CA TRP A 181 -7.69 3.94 16.64
C TRP A 181 -6.36 3.40 17.17
N ILE A 182 -6.18 2.09 17.09
CA ILE A 182 -4.87 1.45 17.18
C ILE A 182 -4.42 1.10 15.78
N CYS A 183 -3.20 1.50 15.41
CA CYS A 183 -2.61 1.10 14.13
C CYS A 183 -1.52 0.04 14.36
N VAL A 184 -1.41 -0.93 13.47
CA VAL A 184 -0.40 -1.99 13.52
C VAL A 184 0.34 -2.01 12.19
N SER A 185 1.63 -1.72 12.18
CA SER A 185 2.44 -1.85 10.96
C SER A 185 3.22 -3.15 10.97
N ILE A 186 3.14 -3.92 9.88
CA ILE A 186 3.68 -5.30 9.84
C ILE A 186 4.83 -5.42 8.83
N ASN A 187 5.79 -6.28 9.14
CA ASN A 187 6.65 -6.88 8.12
C ASN A 187 5.94 -8.10 7.53
N TYR A 188 6.39 -8.56 6.37
CA TYR A 188 6.07 -9.87 5.79
C TYR A 188 7.30 -10.41 5.03
N SER A 189 7.30 -11.69 4.67
CA SER A 189 8.33 -12.33 3.86
C SER A 189 8.54 -11.64 2.52
N ARG A 190 9.78 -11.56 2.02
CA ARG A 190 10.10 -10.74 0.84
C ARG A 190 10.69 -11.53 -0.31
N SER A 191 10.28 -11.16 -1.51
CA SER A 191 10.89 -11.57 -2.76
C SER A 191 12.32 -10.99 -2.93
N PRO A 192 13.23 -11.70 -3.62
CA PRO A 192 13.06 -13.02 -4.24
C PRO A 192 13.33 -14.19 -3.27
N ARG A 193 13.73 -13.91 -2.03
CA ARG A 193 14.07 -14.95 -1.04
C ARG A 193 12.86 -15.82 -0.72
N ASN A 194 11.69 -15.21 -0.63
CA ASN A 194 10.41 -15.85 -0.41
C ASN A 194 9.50 -15.52 -1.59
N ALA A 195 9.08 -16.55 -2.33
CA ALA A 195 8.12 -16.38 -3.42
C ALA A 195 6.68 -16.36 -2.89
N TRP A 196 5.74 -15.99 -3.76
CA TRP A 196 4.33 -16.30 -3.57
C TRP A 196 4.13 -17.80 -3.23
N PRO A 197 3.22 -18.15 -2.29
CA PRO A 197 2.29 -17.31 -1.52
C PRO A 197 2.81 -16.80 -0.15
N ALA A 198 4.12 -16.84 0.13
CA ALA A 198 4.65 -16.49 1.46
C ALA A 198 4.21 -15.10 1.97
N HIS A 199 4.10 -14.13 1.06
CA HIS A 199 3.68 -12.76 1.38
C HIS A 199 2.29 -12.70 2.01
N ILE A 200 1.29 -13.34 1.38
CA ILE A 200 -0.10 -13.32 1.86
C ILE A 200 -0.27 -14.17 3.12
N ILE A 201 0.43 -15.31 3.20
CA ILE A 201 0.42 -16.17 4.39
C ILE A 201 0.87 -15.37 5.63
N ASP A 202 1.91 -14.56 5.48
CA ASP A 202 2.42 -13.74 6.60
C ASP A 202 1.47 -12.62 6.99
N VAL A 203 0.78 -12.00 6.02
CA VAL A 203 -0.28 -11.02 6.30
C VAL A 203 -1.43 -11.67 7.07
N LYS A 204 -1.92 -12.83 6.62
CA LYS A 204 -2.99 -13.58 7.30
C LYS A 204 -2.56 -14.00 8.72
N ARG A 205 -1.31 -14.43 8.89
CA ARG A 205 -0.75 -14.73 10.22
C ARG A 205 -0.68 -13.50 11.13
N ALA A 206 -0.33 -12.34 10.59
CA ALA A 206 -0.34 -11.10 11.36
C ALA A 206 -1.77 -10.70 11.77
N ILE A 207 -2.77 -10.90 10.91
CA ILE A 207 -4.19 -10.68 11.25
C ILE A 207 -4.61 -11.61 12.40
N ALA A 208 -4.30 -12.90 12.31
CA ALA A 208 -4.59 -13.87 13.37
C ALA A 208 -3.95 -13.45 14.70
N TRP A 209 -2.65 -13.09 14.67
CA TRP A 209 -1.97 -12.61 15.87
C TRP A 209 -2.61 -11.34 16.45
N VAL A 210 -2.99 -10.38 15.60
CA VAL A 210 -3.68 -9.17 16.04
C VAL A 210 -5.01 -9.53 16.70
N ARG A 211 -5.81 -10.43 16.12
CA ARG A 211 -7.07 -10.87 16.73
C ARG A 211 -6.86 -11.47 18.13
N ASP A 212 -5.82 -12.27 18.29
CA ASP A 212 -5.57 -12.97 19.55
C ASP A 212 -4.98 -12.05 20.65
N ASN A 213 -4.23 -11.02 20.26
CA ASN A 213 -3.38 -10.28 21.22
C ASN A 213 -3.71 -8.78 21.34
N ILE A 214 -4.40 -8.16 20.37
CA ILE A 214 -4.51 -6.70 20.32
C ILE A 214 -5.32 -6.10 21.49
N ALA A 215 -6.17 -6.93 22.12
CA ALA A 215 -6.92 -6.55 23.32
C ALA A 215 -6.00 -6.09 24.47
N GLU A 216 -4.83 -6.70 24.63
CA GLU A 216 -3.84 -6.31 25.65
C GLU A 216 -3.25 -4.91 25.41
N TYR A 217 -3.31 -4.44 24.15
CA TYR A 217 -2.82 -3.14 23.75
C TYR A 217 -3.92 -2.06 23.69
N GLY A 218 -5.18 -2.44 23.98
CA GLY A 218 -6.37 -1.57 23.96
C GLY A 218 -7.19 -1.64 22.66
N GLY A 219 -6.94 -2.64 21.82
CA GLY A 219 -7.65 -2.81 20.54
C GLY A 219 -8.89 -3.69 20.68
N ASP A 220 -9.84 -3.51 19.77
CA ASP A 220 -10.97 -4.40 19.60
C ASP A 220 -10.59 -5.54 18.64
N PRO A 221 -10.45 -6.80 19.11
CA PRO A 221 -10.15 -7.92 18.24
C PRO A 221 -11.28 -8.24 17.25
N ASN A 222 -12.48 -7.69 17.45
CA ASN A 222 -13.63 -7.89 16.57
C ASN A 222 -13.77 -6.80 15.49
N PHE A 223 -12.92 -5.76 15.51
CA PHE A 223 -12.91 -4.71 14.51
C PHE A 223 -11.49 -4.44 14.00
N ILE A 224 -11.12 -5.18 12.96
CA ILE A 224 -9.83 -5.11 12.27
C ILE A 224 -10.07 -4.64 10.83
N ALA A 225 -9.50 -3.49 10.49
CA ALA A 225 -9.39 -2.99 9.14
C ALA A 225 -7.97 -3.19 8.61
N VAL A 226 -7.81 -3.37 7.30
CA VAL A 226 -6.51 -3.46 6.62
C VAL A 226 -6.33 -2.36 5.59
N THR A 227 -5.10 -1.89 5.40
CA THR A 227 -4.75 -0.91 4.37
C THR A 227 -3.34 -1.17 3.83
N GLY A 228 -3.07 -0.70 2.62
CA GLY A 228 -1.73 -0.73 2.05
C GLY A 228 -1.69 -0.17 0.63
N GLY A 229 -0.50 0.26 0.20
CA GLY A 229 -0.27 0.80 -1.15
C GLY A 229 0.48 -0.14 -2.08
N SER A 230 0.16 -0.14 -3.38
CA SER A 230 0.85 -0.96 -4.40
C SER A 230 0.85 -2.45 -4.04
N ALA A 231 2.01 -3.10 -3.87
CA ALA A 231 2.09 -4.49 -3.40
C ALA A 231 1.34 -4.73 -2.08
N GLY A 232 1.34 -3.74 -1.17
CA GLY A 232 0.56 -3.79 0.06
C GLY A 232 -0.94 -3.66 -0.19
N GLY A 233 -1.36 -2.91 -1.21
CA GLY A 233 -2.76 -2.80 -1.63
C GLY A 233 -3.29 -4.09 -2.28
N HIS A 234 -2.43 -4.76 -3.07
CA HIS A 234 -2.69 -6.11 -3.55
C HIS A 234 -2.91 -7.10 -2.39
N LEU A 235 -1.96 -7.15 -1.43
CA LEU A 235 -2.08 -8.03 -0.26
C LEU A 235 -3.26 -7.66 0.66
N CYS A 236 -3.58 -6.37 0.79
CA CYS A 236 -4.76 -5.87 1.49
C CYS A 236 -6.06 -6.42 0.87
N SER A 237 -6.17 -6.38 -0.45
CA SER A 237 -7.36 -6.86 -1.17
C SER A 237 -7.48 -8.38 -1.07
N LEU A 238 -6.38 -9.10 -1.29
CA LEU A 238 -6.35 -10.56 -1.13
C LEU A 238 -6.72 -10.98 0.29
N ALA A 239 -6.17 -10.35 1.33
CA ALA A 239 -6.49 -10.71 2.70
C ALA A 239 -8.00 -10.55 2.99
N ALA A 240 -8.62 -9.50 2.46
CA ALA A 240 -10.05 -9.26 2.62
C ALA A 240 -10.92 -10.29 1.88
N LEU A 241 -10.49 -10.74 0.71
CA LEU A 241 -11.27 -11.63 -0.16
C LEU A 241 -10.99 -13.12 0.09
N SER A 242 -9.95 -13.46 0.86
CA SER A 242 -9.50 -14.85 1.06
C SER A 242 -9.57 -15.33 2.51
N ALA A 243 -10.34 -14.67 3.39
CA ALA A 243 -10.41 -15.00 4.81
C ALA A 243 -10.63 -16.50 5.06
N GLY A 244 -11.55 -17.12 4.32
CA GLY A 244 -11.91 -18.53 4.43
C GLY A 244 -11.03 -19.52 3.66
N GLU A 245 -9.90 -19.09 3.07
CA GLU A 245 -9.03 -19.94 2.25
C GLU A 245 -7.91 -20.59 3.09
N PRO A 246 -7.99 -21.91 3.42
CA PRO A 246 -7.01 -22.58 4.28
C PRO A 246 -5.66 -22.77 3.59
N GLU A 247 -5.64 -22.86 2.25
CA GLU A 247 -4.42 -23.00 1.45
C GLU A 247 -3.48 -21.80 1.61
N LEU A 248 -4.03 -20.63 1.98
CA LEU A 248 -3.27 -19.42 2.29
C LEU A 248 -2.96 -19.29 3.80
N GLN A 249 -3.19 -20.33 4.61
CA GLN A 249 -2.96 -20.36 6.06
C GLN A 249 -2.27 -21.65 6.56
N PRO A 250 -1.23 -22.17 5.88
CA PRO A 250 -0.64 -23.43 6.28
C PRO A 250 -0.09 -23.36 7.73
N GLY A 251 -0.54 -24.29 8.57
CA GLY A 251 -0.20 -24.41 9.99
C GLY A 251 -1.00 -23.52 10.95
N PHE A 252 -2.01 -22.79 10.46
CA PHE A 252 -2.94 -22.00 11.26
C PHE A 252 -4.32 -21.91 10.57
N GLU A 253 -4.74 -23.01 9.95
CA GLU A 253 -5.90 -23.11 9.07
C GLU A 253 -7.20 -22.71 9.76
N ASP A 254 -7.33 -23.01 11.06
CA ASP A 254 -8.51 -22.72 11.86
C ASP A 254 -8.58 -21.26 12.37
N ALA A 255 -7.54 -20.45 12.14
CA ALA A 255 -7.51 -19.07 12.62
C ALA A 255 -8.44 -18.17 11.80
N ASP A 256 -9.22 -17.34 12.49
CA ASP A 256 -10.07 -16.33 11.86
C ASP A 256 -9.23 -15.15 11.35
N THR A 257 -9.15 -15.00 10.03
CA THR A 257 -8.45 -13.88 9.37
C THR A 257 -9.39 -12.93 8.64
N SER A 258 -10.69 -12.97 8.94
CA SER A 258 -11.67 -12.04 8.41
C SER A 258 -11.39 -10.59 8.84
N VAL A 259 -11.66 -9.62 7.97
CA VAL A 259 -11.46 -8.20 8.29
C VAL A 259 -12.77 -7.45 8.05
N GLN A 260 -13.04 -6.46 8.90
CA GLN A 260 -14.27 -5.67 8.85
C GLN A 260 -14.22 -4.59 7.76
N ALA A 261 -13.02 -4.17 7.35
CA ALA A 261 -12.83 -3.22 6.26
C ALA A 261 -11.48 -3.40 5.57
N ALA A 262 -11.41 -3.05 4.29
CA ALA A 262 -10.19 -3.02 3.51
C ALA A 262 -10.09 -1.72 2.72
N VAL A 263 -8.92 -1.06 2.80
CA VAL A 263 -8.63 0.18 2.08
C VAL A 263 -7.36 0.00 1.26
N PRO A 264 -7.45 -0.71 0.11
CA PRO A 264 -6.32 -0.92 -0.78
C PRO A 264 -6.07 0.31 -1.66
N HIS A 265 -4.83 0.79 -1.69
CA HIS A 265 -4.43 1.94 -2.49
C HIS A 265 -3.63 1.49 -3.72
N TYR A 266 -4.17 1.73 -4.93
CA TYR A 266 -3.52 1.51 -6.24
C TYR A 266 -2.74 0.18 -6.32
N GLY A 267 -3.31 -0.89 -5.76
CA GLY A 267 -2.75 -2.22 -5.85
C GLY A 267 -2.79 -2.77 -7.28
N LEU A 268 -1.97 -3.79 -7.52
CA LEU A 268 -2.05 -4.58 -8.74
C LEU A 268 -3.00 -5.74 -8.46
N TYR A 269 -4.23 -5.71 -8.97
CA TYR A 269 -5.30 -6.61 -8.53
C TYR A 269 -5.56 -7.79 -9.48
N ASP A 270 -5.16 -7.67 -10.74
CA ASP A 270 -5.21 -8.74 -11.73
C ASP A 270 -3.78 -8.95 -12.24
N LEU A 271 -3.16 -10.05 -11.82
CA LEU A 271 -1.80 -10.43 -12.22
C LEU A 271 -1.75 -11.12 -13.59
N THR A 272 -2.90 -11.34 -14.22
CA THR A 272 -3.05 -11.99 -15.53
C THR A 272 -3.19 -11.00 -16.68
N ASN A 273 -3.69 -9.79 -16.42
CA ASN A 273 -3.85 -8.74 -17.42
C ASN A 273 -2.54 -7.99 -17.71
N ARG A 274 -1.70 -8.62 -18.53
CA ARG A 274 -0.40 -8.07 -18.97
C ARG A 274 -0.51 -6.77 -19.75
N GLU A 275 -1.59 -6.59 -20.52
CA GLU A 275 -1.79 -5.41 -21.37
C GLU A 275 -2.01 -4.15 -20.52
N ALA A 276 -2.60 -4.30 -19.33
CA ALA A 276 -2.81 -3.22 -18.38
C ALA A 276 -1.57 -2.95 -17.49
N MET A 277 -0.50 -3.74 -17.61
CA MET A 277 0.70 -3.59 -16.78
C MET A 277 1.81 -2.81 -17.48
N HIS A 278 2.60 -2.09 -16.68
CA HIS A 278 3.87 -1.56 -17.14
C HIS A 278 4.84 -2.69 -17.53
N GLU A 279 5.62 -2.51 -18.61
CA GLU A 279 6.49 -3.55 -19.19
C GLU A 279 7.46 -4.19 -18.18
N LEU A 280 7.97 -3.39 -17.23
CA LEU A 280 8.88 -3.86 -16.17
C LEU A 280 8.19 -4.70 -15.07
N THR A 281 6.86 -4.65 -14.97
CA THR A 281 6.11 -5.39 -13.94
C THR A 281 6.11 -6.88 -14.22
N VAL A 282 6.00 -7.28 -15.49
CA VAL A 282 5.94 -8.70 -15.87
C VAL A 282 7.23 -9.46 -15.50
N PRO A 283 8.44 -8.98 -15.87
CA PRO A 283 9.68 -9.62 -15.43
C PRO A 283 9.84 -9.62 -13.91
N LEU A 284 9.42 -8.56 -13.21
CA LEU A 284 9.45 -8.52 -11.74
C LEU A 284 8.59 -9.64 -11.14
N LEU A 285 7.35 -9.80 -11.62
CA LEU A 285 6.46 -10.85 -11.15
C LEU A 285 7.04 -12.24 -11.42
N GLU A 286 7.47 -12.52 -12.64
CA GLU A 286 7.96 -13.86 -13.00
C GLU A 286 9.28 -14.22 -12.31
N THR A 287 10.23 -13.28 -12.22
CA THR A 287 11.58 -13.59 -11.73
C THR A 287 11.72 -13.47 -10.21
N MET A 288 10.98 -12.54 -9.59
CA MET A 288 11.16 -12.22 -8.17
C MET A 288 10.00 -12.72 -7.33
N VAL A 289 8.76 -12.44 -7.75
CA VAL A 289 7.56 -12.65 -6.90
C VAL A 289 7.05 -14.08 -7.00
N MET A 290 6.77 -14.53 -8.21
CA MET A 290 6.22 -15.86 -8.50
C MET A 290 7.32 -16.90 -8.65
N ARG A 291 8.52 -16.46 -9.09
CA ARG A 291 9.63 -17.35 -9.48
C ARG A 291 9.19 -18.43 -10.47
N ALA A 292 8.25 -18.06 -11.34
CA ALA A 292 7.58 -18.91 -12.31
C ALA A 292 7.19 -18.07 -13.53
N SER A 293 7.29 -18.65 -14.73
CA SER A 293 6.77 -18.03 -15.94
C SER A 293 5.26 -18.06 -15.93
N PHE A 294 4.62 -16.97 -16.35
CA PHE A 294 3.17 -16.91 -16.53
C PHE A 294 2.69 -17.86 -17.64
N SER A 295 3.48 -18.02 -18.72
CA SER A 295 3.11 -18.90 -19.84
C SER A 295 2.88 -20.34 -19.38
N ASP A 296 3.62 -20.75 -18.37
CA ASP A 296 3.68 -22.13 -17.90
C ASP A 296 2.84 -22.33 -16.63
N ASN A 297 2.50 -21.26 -15.90
CA ASN A 297 1.87 -21.31 -14.58
C ASN A 297 0.76 -20.26 -14.43
N ARG A 298 -0.10 -20.11 -15.43
CA ARG A 298 -1.19 -19.12 -15.40
C ARG A 298 -2.06 -19.20 -14.14
N GLU A 299 -2.39 -20.41 -13.70
CA GLU A 299 -3.20 -20.66 -12.49
C GLU A 299 -2.56 -20.05 -11.23
N LEU A 300 -1.23 -20.06 -11.12
CA LEU A 300 -0.52 -19.44 -9.99
C LEU A 300 -0.76 -17.92 -9.93
N PHE A 301 -0.83 -17.27 -11.09
CA PHE A 301 -1.10 -15.83 -11.19
C PHE A 301 -2.58 -15.53 -10.97
N GLU A 302 -3.48 -16.40 -11.41
CA GLU A 302 -4.91 -16.33 -11.11
C GLU A 302 -5.16 -16.45 -9.59
N GLN A 303 -4.53 -17.41 -8.91
CA GLN A 303 -4.61 -17.55 -7.44
C GLN A 303 -4.06 -16.34 -6.68
N ALA A 304 -3.12 -15.61 -7.28
CA ALA A 304 -2.60 -14.37 -6.73
C ALA A 304 -3.39 -13.12 -7.13
N SER A 305 -4.43 -13.25 -7.97
CA SER A 305 -5.24 -12.13 -8.43
C SER A 305 -6.53 -12.03 -7.60
N PRO A 306 -6.72 -10.95 -6.82
CA PRO A 306 -7.99 -10.75 -6.11
C PRO A 306 -9.21 -10.50 -7.01
N ILE A 307 -9.04 -10.15 -8.29
CA ILE A 307 -10.12 -9.97 -9.28
C ILE A 307 -9.78 -10.61 -10.63
#